data_AF-Q56WH0-F1
#
_entry.id   AF-Q56WH0-F1
#
_cell.length_a   1.000
_cell.length_b   1.000
_cell.length_c   1.000
_cell.angle_alpha   90.00
_cell.angle_beta   90.00
_cell.angle_gamma   90.00
#
_symmetry.space_group_name_H-M   'P 1'
#
loop_
_entity.id
_entity.type
_entity.pdbx_description
1 polymer ?
#
loop_
_entity_poly.entity_id
_entity_poly.type
_entity_poly.pdbx_seq_one_letter_code
_entity_poly.pdbx_strand_id
1 'polypeptide(L)'
;MSGCISNEAGLEFANPQMQKAIQVFEEGLQTVTSSSMFEIYINFLMEAIVQSNGDENEISSLSNPIISHIINVYQKADETGCLTEELADEYVSLYLKLEKTHEAQKLAEKLCSEKFAGSAKLWLSRVSIEIRSLSENSSPSKADFQTVFELLSNALRKVPISESESLWLMAFNFFAHQRTYLDKLVEMSILSATKSHGSDHVFSLASTVVKFVLETKGAHSARKIYKRFLALPGPSLVLYKGCIEIETNLISVGDKDGLSNARKLYDSAVASYGQDVELWKNYYSLETKLGTSETANGVYWRARKTLNESADFIV
;
A
#
# COMPACT_ATOMS: atom_id res chain seq x y z
N MET A 1 -15.88 -37.89 30.89
CA MET A 1 -15.30 -38.24 29.58
C MET A 1 -14.34 -37.12 29.24
N SER A 2 -13.08 -37.31 29.63
CA SER A 2 -11.92 -37.44 28.73
C SER A 2 -11.59 -36.08 28.08
N GLY A 3 -10.59 -35.31 28.53
CA GLY A 3 -9.23 -35.72 28.86
C GLY A 3 -8.33 -35.37 27.67
N CYS A 4 -7.99 -34.08 27.53
CA CYS A 4 -6.93 -33.60 26.65
C CYS A 4 -5.93 -32.83 27.51
N ILE A 5 -5.13 -33.59 28.25
CA ILE A 5 -3.82 -33.12 28.70
C ILE A 5 -2.96 -33.23 27.46
N SER A 6 -2.74 -32.10 26.79
CA SER A 6 -1.70 -32.00 25.78
C SER A 6 -0.37 -32.15 26.52
N ASN A 7 0.22 -33.34 26.42
CA ASN A 7 1.61 -33.55 26.82
C ASN A 7 2.49 -32.63 25.96
N GLU A 8 2.92 -31.51 26.52
CA GLU A 8 4.10 -30.80 26.05
C GLU A 8 5.27 -31.77 26.20
N ALA A 9 5.69 -32.36 25.08
CA ALA A 9 6.95 -33.07 25.00
C ALA A 9 8.04 -32.05 25.39
N GLY A 10 8.71 -32.30 26.52
CA GLY A 10 9.78 -31.45 27.01
C GLY A 10 10.83 -31.24 25.93
N LEU A 11 10.88 -30.02 25.39
CA LEU A 11 12.00 -29.58 24.57
C LEU A 11 13.22 -29.48 25.49
N GLU A 12 14.12 -30.46 25.39
CA GLU A 12 15.43 -30.41 26.05
C GLU A 12 16.30 -29.35 25.36
N PHE A 13 16.13 -28.09 25.76
CA PHE A 13 17.10 -27.06 25.46
C PHE A 13 18.39 -27.36 26.23
N ALA A 14 19.54 -27.34 25.53
CA ALA A 14 20.84 -27.63 26.13
C ALA A 14 21.25 -26.66 27.26
N ASN A 15 20.56 -25.51 27.42
CA ASN A 15 20.83 -24.49 28.43
C ASN A 15 19.74 -24.45 29.52
N PRO A 16 20.05 -24.85 30.77
CA PRO A 16 19.10 -24.83 31.89
C PRO A 16 18.58 -23.43 32.27
N GLN A 17 19.34 -22.36 32.00
CA GLN A 17 18.88 -20.99 32.24
C GLN A 17 17.81 -20.58 31.22
N MET A 18 17.97 -21.01 29.97
CA MET A 18 16.98 -20.79 28.90
C MET A 18 15.66 -21.48 29.23
N GLN A 19 15.69 -22.71 29.74
CA GLN A 19 14.49 -23.44 30.17
C GLN A 19 13.73 -22.70 31.28
N LYS A 20 14.44 -22.18 32.28
CA LYS A 20 13.81 -21.39 33.35
C LYS A 20 13.18 -20.11 32.84
N ALA A 21 13.86 -19.40 31.94
CA ALA A 21 13.33 -18.19 31.33
C ALA A 21 12.05 -18.48 30.52
N ILE A 22 12.07 -19.53 29.69
CA ILE A 22 10.89 -20.03 28.95
C ILE A 22 9.74 -20.31 29.91
N GLN A 23 9.98 -21.01 31.03
CA GLN A 23 8.95 -21.31 32.01
C GLN A 23 8.33 -20.04 32.62
N VAL A 24 9.13 -19.02 32.94
CA VAL A 24 8.63 -17.74 33.46
C VAL A 24 7.72 -17.04 32.45
N PHE A 25 8.07 -17.07 31.17
CA PHE A 25 7.21 -16.52 30.11
C PHE A 25 5.91 -17.31 29.96
N GLU A 26 5.95 -18.65 30.01
CA GLU A 26 4.76 -19.49 29.92
C GLU A 26 3.80 -19.27 31.12
N GLU A 27 4.33 -19.20 32.34
CA GLU A 27 3.55 -18.85 33.55
C GLU A 27 2.97 -17.42 33.46
N GLY A 28 3.76 -16.49 32.90
CA GLY A 28 3.33 -15.13 32.61
C GLY A 28 2.14 -15.10 31.64
N LEU A 29 2.20 -15.87 30.55
CA LEU A 29 1.12 -15.97 29.56
C LEU A 29 -0.16 -16.60 30.12
N GLN A 30 -0.05 -17.51 31.09
CA GLN A 30 -1.21 -18.07 31.81
C GLN A 30 -1.91 -17.02 32.69
N THR A 31 -1.15 -16.04 33.19
CA THR A 31 -1.68 -15.00 34.09
C THR A 31 -2.17 -13.77 33.30
N VAL A 32 -1.42 -13.37 32.28
CA VAL A 32 -1.68 -12.20 31.44
C VAL A 32 -1.53 -12.59 29.98
N THR A 33 -2.59 -13.12 29.39
CA THR A 33 -2.63 -13.42 27.95
C THR A 33 -2.89 -12.12 27.18
N SER A 34 -1.84 -11.52 26.63
CA SER A 34 -1.92 -10.28 25.83
C SER A 34 -0.92 -10.28 24.68
N SER A 35 -1.23 -9.51 23.63
CA SER A 35 -0.34 -9.33 22.47
C SER A 35 1.06 -8.88 22.87
N SER A 36 1.17 -7.93 23.81
CA SER A 36 2.47 -7.43 24.29
C SER A 36 3.28 -8.50 25.02
N MET A 37 2.63 -9.40 25.76
CA MET A 37 3.34 -10.51 26.40
C MET A 37 3.89 -11.50 25.37
N PHE A 38 3.13 -11.80 24.31
CA PHE A 38 3.63 -12.61 23.19
C PHE A 38 4.79 -11.92 22.46
N GLU A 39 4.69 -10.62 22.19
CA GLU A 39 5.75 -9.84 21.52
C GLU A 39 7.07 -9.87 22.31
N ILE A 40 7.04 -9.57 23.61
CA ILE A 40 8.24 -9.63 24.46
C ILE A 40 8.81 -11.05 24.48
N TYR A 41 7.94 -12.06 24.54
CA TYR A 41 8.39 -13.45 24.57
C TYR A 41 9.06 -13.88 23.27
N ILE A 42 8.46 -13.55 22.13
CA ILE A 42 9.01 -13.83 20.80
C ILE A 42 10.35 -13.12 20.62
N ASN A 43 10.45 -11.84 21.00
CA ASN A 43 11.70 -11.08 20.92
C ASN A 43 12.82 -11.74 21.74
N PHE A 44 12.53 -12.15 22.97
CA PHE A 44 13.47 -12.90 23.80
C PHE A 44 13.97 -14.18 23.11
N LEU A 45 13.06 -14.96 22.52
CA LEU A 45 13.44 -16.21 21.84
C LEU A 45 14.25 -15.95 20.56
N MET A 46 13.93 -14.89 19.82
CA MET A 46 14.66 -14.49 18.62
C MET A 46 16.09 -14.02 18.97
N GLU A 47 16.26 -13.23 20.03
CA GLU A 47 17.58 -12.82 20.54
C GLU A 47 18.42 -14.03 20.98
N ALA A 48 17.80 -15.03 21.60
CA ALA A 48 18.49 -16.25 22.01
C ALA A 48 19.03 -17.05 20.80
N ILE A 49 18.36 -17.01 19.65
CA ILE A 49 18.86 -17.61 18.41
C ILE A 49 20.11 -16.87 17.91
N VAL A 50 20.07 -15.53 17.89
CA VAL A 50 21.19 -14.70 17.42
C VAL A 50 22.45 -14.93 18.28
N GLN A 51 22.29 -14.97 19.60
CA GLN A 51 23.41 -15.21 20.52
C GLN A 51 23.99 -16.63 20.42
N SER A 52 23.18 -17.61 20.01
CA SER A 52 23.63 -19.00 19.85
C SER A 52 24.42 -19.25 18.56
N ASN A 53 24.18 -18.45 17.51
CA ASN A 53 24.71 -18.75 16.17
C ASN A 53 25.95 -17.92 15.78
N GLY A 54 26.42 -16.99 16.61
CA GLY A 54 27.71 -16.29 16.43
C GLY A 54 27.81 -15.33 15.23
N ASP A 55 26.97 -15.52 14.21
CA ASP A 55 26.83 -14.70 13.01
C ASP A 55 25.34 -14.44 12.71
N GLU A 56 25.02 -13.22 12.30
CA GLU A 56 23.66 -12.70 12.08
C GLU A 56 22.87 -13.38 10.94
N ASN A 57 23.48 -14.34 10.20
CA ASN A 57 22.99 -14.78 8.88
C ASN A 57 22.65 -16.27 8.73
N GLU A 58 22.78 -17.13 9.75
CA GLU A 58 22.41 -18.55 9.62
C GLU A 58 21.33 -18.98 10.62
N ILE A 59 20.07 -18.65 10.32
CA ILE A 59 18.89 -19.26 10.96
C ILE A 59 18.44 -20.44 10.06
N SER A 60 19.29 -21.46 9.91
CA SER A 60 19.19 -22.39 8.76
C SER A 60 18.55 -23.76 9.05
N SER A 61 18.02 -24.05 10.25
CA SER A 61 17.24 -25.30 10.42
C SER A 61 16.20 -25.28 11.54
N LEU A 62 14.99 -25.82 11.28
CA LEU A 62 14.01 -26.08 12.35
C LEU A 62 14.43 -27.19 13.31
N SER A 63 15.55 -27.86 13.04
CA SER A 63 16.20 -28.75 14.00
C SER A 63 16.68 -27.97 15.24
N ASN A 64 16.72 -26.64 15.19
CA ASN A 64 16.87 -25.83 16.39
C ASN A 64 15.58 -25.89 17.22
N PRO A 65 15.62 -26.46 18.45
CA PRO A 65 14.46 -26.56 19.33
C PRO A 65 13.83 -25.18 19.62
N ILE A 66 14.62 -24.10 19.59
CA ILE A 66 14.14 -22.73 19.83
C ILE A 66 13.24 -22.27 18.68
N ILE A 67 13.56 -22.59 17.43
CA ILE A 67 12.75 -22.20 16.27
C ILE A 67 11.39 -22.91 16.30
N SER A 68 11.39 -24.21 16.62
CA SER A 68 10.14 -24.97 16.79
C SER A 68 9.30 -24.38 17.92
N HIS A 69 9.94 -23.95 19.02
CA HIS A 69 9.24 -23.30 20.13
C HIS A 69 8.65 -21.95 19.74
N ILE A 70 9.39 -21.09 19.03
CA ILE A 70 8.89 -19.80 18.53
C ILE A 70 7.66 -19.99 17.66
N ILE A 71 7.66 -20.99 16.76
CA ILE A 71 6.50 -21.30 15.92
C ILE A 71 5.28 -21.67 16.79
N ASN A 72 5.47 -22.46 17.85
CA ASN A 72 4.38 -22.79 18.77
C ASN A 72 3.87 -21.55 19.51
N VAL A 73 4.75 -20.63 19.90
CA VAL A 73 4.36 -19.36 20.55
C VAL A 73 3.51 -18.51 19.61
N TYR A 74 3.87 -18.40 18.33
CA TYR A 74 3.03 -17.73 17.32
C TYR A 74 1.67 -18.40 17.14
N GLN A 75 1.62 -19.73 17.07
CA GLN A 75 0.36 -20.47 16.96
C GLN A 75 -0.54 -20.25 18.18
N LYS A 76 0.05 -20.27 19.39
CA LYS A 76 -0.66 -19.95 20.64
C LYS A 76 -1.18 -18.51 20.64
N ALA A 77 -0.42 -17.56 20.10
CA ALA A 77 -0.90 -16.18 19.92
C ALA A 77 -2.09 -16.10 18.95
N ASP A 78 -2.10 -16.90 17.87
CA ASP A 78 -3.21 -16.98 16.92
C ASP A 78 -4.47 -17.55 17.60
N GLU A 79 -4.32 -18.71 18.27
CA GLU A 79 -5.41 -19.42 18.95
C GLU A 79 -6.05 -18.61 20.09
N THR A 80 -5.24 -17.82 20.81
CA THR A 80 -5.71 -16.93 21.89
C THR A 80 -6.21 -15.59 21.39
N GLY A 81 -6.23 -15.36 20.07
CA GLY A 81 -6.66 -14.10 19.46
C GLY A 81 -5.68 -12.93 19.65
N CYS A 82 -4.52 -13.15 20.29
CA CYS A 82 -3.52 -12.14 20.60
C CYS A 82 -2.54 -11.83 19.46
N LEU A 83 -2.59 -12.56 18.35
CA LEU A 83 -1.78 -12.27 17.17
C LEU A 83 -2.15 -10.90 16.57
N THR A 84 -1.22 -9.95 16.54
CA THR A 84 -1.39 -8.63 15.90
C THR A 84 -0.95 -8.67 14.44
N GLU A 85 -1.18 -7.59 13.69
CA GLU A 85 -0.73 -7.47 12.30
C GLU A 85 0.80 -7.52 12.19
N GLU A 86 1.50 -6.88 13.13
CA GLU A 86 2.95 -6.88 13.21
C GLU A 86 3.50 -8.28 13.46
N LEU A 87 2.97 -8.97 14.48
CA LEU A 87 3.38 -10.33 14.81
C LEU A 87 3.03 -11.32 13.70
N ALA A 88 1.91 -11.14 13.01
CA ALA A 88 1.54 -11.96 11.87
C ALA A 88 2.53 -11.82 10.69
N ASP A 89 2.98 -10.61 10.40
CA ASP A 89 3.96 -10.34 9.36
C ASP A 89 5.36 -10.87 9.73
N GLU A 90 5.74 -10.75 11.00
CA GLU A 90 6.97 -11.37 11.53
C GLU A 90 6.90 -12.90 11.46
N TYR A 91 5.73 -13.49 11.72
CA TYR A 91 5.54 -14.93 11.63
C TYR A 91 5.72 -15.45 10.19
N VAL A 92 5.15 -14.75 9.21
CA VAL A 92 5.38 -15.05 7.78
C VAL A 92 6.86 -14.87 7.42
N SER A 93 7.48 -13.79 7.91
CA SER A 93 8.90 -13.50 7.67
C SER A 93 9.82 -14.56 8.26
N LEU A 94 9.47 -15.15 9.40
CA LEU A 94 10.21 -16.26 9.99
C LEU A 94 10.24 -17.47 9.05
N TYR A 95 9.10 -17.89 8.49
CA TYR A 95 9.09 -19.01 7.54
C TYR A 95 9.92 -18.72 6.29
N LEU A 96 9.92 -17.47 5.81
CA LEU A 96 10.78 -17.08 4.68
C LEU A 96 12.27 -17.14 5.02
N LYS A 97 12.68 -16.72 6.23
CA LYS A 97 14.06 -16.84 6.71
C LYS A 97 14.51 -18.29 6.84
N LEU A 98 13.58 -19.21 7.09
CA LEU A 98 13.83 -20.66 7.15
C LEU A 98 13.82 -21.33 5.77
N GLU A 99 13.77 -20.56 4.67
CA GLU A 99 13.64 -21.05 3.28
C GLU A 99 12.39 -21.92 3.05
N LYS A 100 11.36 -21.76 3.90
CA LYS A 100 10.09 -22.49 3.83
C LYS A 100 9.03 -21.70 3.10
N THR A 101 9.26 -21.45 1.82
CA THR A 101 8.39 -20.61 0.98
C THR A 101 6.96 -21.13 0.91
N HIS A 102 6.75 -22.44 0.78
CA HIS A 102 5.41 -23.02 0.69
C HIS A 102 4.61 -22.87 2.00
N GLU A 103 5.24 -23.09 3.15
CA GLU A 103 4.60 -22.84 4.45
C GLU A 103 4.32 -21.35 4.68
N ALA A 104 5.23 -20.47 4.26
CA ALA A 104 5.01 -19.01 4.31
C ALA A 104 3.81 -18.60 3.45
N GLN A 105 3.67 -19.15 2.22
CA GLN A 105 2.53 -18.90 1.33
C GLN A 105 1.21 -19.33 1.98
N LYS A 106 1.16 -20.55 2.51
CA LYS A 106 -0.05 -21.10 3.16
C LYS A 106 -0.44 -20.28 4.39
N LEU A 107 0.54 -19.89 5.20
CA LEU A 107 0.30 -19.05 6.38
C LEU A 107 -0.23 -17.67 5.97
N ALA A 108 0.43 -16.99 5.03
CA ALA A 108 0.02 -15.68 4.55
C ALA A 108 -1.38 -15.72 3.93
N GLU A 109 -1.71 -16.79 3.21
CA GLU A 109 -3.06 -17.01 2.69
C GLU A 109 -4.10 -17.14 3.80
N LYS A 110 -3.86 -17.97 4.82
CA LYS A 110 -4.76 -18.12 5.97
C LYS A 110 -5.00 -16.75 6.63
N LEU A 111 -3.93 -16.04 6.97
CA LEU A 111 -4.00 -14.75 7.64
C LEU A 111 -4.76 -13.69 6.83
N CYS A 112 -4.50 -13.58 5.52
CA CYS A 112 -5.16 -12.62 4.63
C CYS A 112 -6.61 -12.98 4.29
N SER A 113 -6.99 -14.25 4.39
CA SER A 113 -8.36 -14.71 4.10
C SER A 113 -9.28 -14.61 5.31
N GLU A 114 -8.73 -14.77 6.51
CA GLU A 114 -9.44 -14.77 7.78
C GLU A 114 -9.24 -13.44 8.52
N LYS A 115 -8.36 -13.42 9.53
CA LYS A 115 -8.25 -12.36 10.55
C LYS A 115 -7.82 -11.00 10.00
N PHE A 116 -6.97 -10.98 8.99
CA PHE A 116 -6.33 -9.77 8.50
C PHE A 116 -6.69 -9.44 7.05
N ALA A 117 -7.92 -9.73 6.66
CA ALA A 117 -8.41 -9.41 5.31
C ALA A 117 -8.27 -7.94 4.91
N GLY A 118 -8.25 -7.02 5.89
CA GLY A 118 -8.07 -5.58 5.66
C GLY A 118 -6.61 -5.09 5.70
N SER A 119 -5.64 -5.91 6.12
CA SER A 119 -4.24 -5.48 6.32
C SER A 119 -3.51 -5.34 4.98
N ALA A 120 -3.16 -4.11 4.60
CA ALA A 120 -2.33 -3.89 3.42
C ALA A 120 -0.96 -4.57 3.54
N LYS A 121 -0.37 -4.57 4.73
CA LYS A 121 0.96 -5.14 5.01
C LYS A 121 1.00 -6.64 4.71
N LEU A 122 0.04 -7.41 5.25
CA LEU A 122 0.00 -8.85 5.04
C LEU A 122 -0.33 -9.22 3.59
N TRP A 123 -1.20 -8.46 2.94
CA TRP A 123 -1.45 -8.66 1.50
C TRP A 123 -0.20 -8.38 0.66
N LEU A 124 0.59 -7.36 0.98
CA LEU A 124 1.86 -7.10 0.31
C LEU A 124 2.84 -8.25 0.49
N SER A 125 2.97 -8.76 1.72
CA SER A 125 3.82 -9.92 2.02
C SER A 125 3.35 -11.13 1.20
N ARG A 126 2.05 -11.44 1.20
CA ARG A 126 1.47 -12.53 0.41
C ARG A 126 1.76 -12.41 -1.08
N VAL A 127 1.48 -11.25 -1.67
CA VAL A 127 1.69 -11.02 -3.12
C VAL A 127 3.19 -11.07 -3.47
N SER A 128 4.05 -10.53 -2.62
CA SER A 128 5.50 -10.54 -2.84
C SER A 128 6.07 -11.95 -2.85
N ILE A 129 5.60 -12.82 -1.96
CA ILE A 129 5.99 -14.23 -1.93
C ILE A 129 5.55 -14.93 -3.22
N GLU A 130 4.31 -14.69 -3.66
CA GLU A 130 3.78 -15.29 -4.88
C GLU A 130 4.59 -14.86 -6.12
N ILE A 131 4.83 -13.56 -6.29
CA ILE A 131 5.63 -13.02 -7.39
C ILE A 131 7.05 -13.61 -7.37
N ARG A 132 7.67 -13.74 -6.20
CA ARG A 132 9.02 -14.32 -6.07
C ARG A 132 9.05 -15.78 -6.51
N SER A 133 8.07 -16.56 -6.05
CA SER A 133 7.98 -17.99 -6.40
C SER A 133 7.79 -18.24 -7.90
N LEU A 134 7.17 -17.28 -8.61
CA LEU A 134 7.03 -17.33 -10.06
C LEU A 134 8.35 -17.00 -10.77
N SER A 135 9.13 -16.06 -10.25
CA SER A 135 10.40 -15.63 -10.83
C SER A 135 11.50 -16.69 -10.71
N GLU A 136 11.45 -17.56 -9.71
CA GLU A 136 12.43 -18.65 -9.51
C GLU A 136 12.35 -19.70 -10.63
N ASN A 137 11.20 -19.81 -11.30
CA ASN A 137 10.89 -20.90 -12.22
C ASN A 137 10.99 -20.54 -13.71
N SER A 138 11.33 -19.28 -14.06
CA SER A 138 11.52 -18.66 -15.40
C SER A 138 10.69 -17.38 -15.56
N SER A 139 10.65 -16.81 -16.78
CA SER A 139 9.81 -15.64 -17.08
C SER A 139 8.32 -15.96 -16.86
N PRO A 140 7.52 -15.10 -16.21
CA PRO A 140 6.12 -15.38 -15.93
C PRO A 140 5.32 -15.69 -17.19
N SER A 141 4.56 -16.78 -17.16
CA SER A 141 3.62 -17.16 -18.21
C SER A 141 2.34 -16.31 -18.16
N LYS A 142 1.51 -16.41 -19.19
CA LYS A 142 0.19 -15.75 -19.21
C LYS A 142 -0.72 -16.23 -18.06
N ALA A 143 -0.59 -17.51 -17.66
CA ALA A 143 -1.35 -18.05 -16.54
C ALA A 143 -0.88 -17.41 -15.22
N ASP A 144 0.42 -17.23 -15.05
CA ASP A 144 1.01 -16.63 -13.85
C ASP A 144 0.57 -15.17 -13.68
N PHE A 145 0.57 -14.39 -14.77
CA PHE A 145 0.02 -13.04 -14.76
C PHE A 145 -1.45 -13.01 -14.36
N GLN A 146 -2.25 -13.99 -14.77
CA GLN A 146 -3.66 -14.08 -14.39
C GLN A 146 -3.81 -14.39 -12.90
N THR A 147 -3.03 -15.34 -12.37
CA THR A 147 -3.04 -15.70 -10.93
C THR A 147 -2.67 -14.51 -10.06
N VAL A 148 -1.57 -13.80 -10.38
CA VAL A 148 -1.14 -12.61 -9.64
C VAL A 148 -2.18 -11.49 -9.75
N PHE A 149 -2.81 -11.33 -10.92
CA PHE A 149 -3.85 -10.33 -11.09
C PHE A 149 -5.08 -10.62 -10.23
N GLU A 150 -5.51 -11.88 -10.15
CA GLU A 150 -6.64 -12.29 -9.31
C GLU A 150 -6.31 -12.09 -7.82
N LEU A 151 -5.10 -12.44 -7.42
CA LEU A 151 -4.60 -12.24 -6.05
C LEU A 151 -4.60 -10.77 -5.65
N LEU A 152 -3.98 -9.90 -6.46
CA LEU A 152 -3.97 -8.46 -6.24
C LEU A 152 -5.37 -7.86 -6.29
N SER A 153 -6.21 -8.30 -7.23
CA SER A 153 -7.58 -7.82 -7.35
C SER A 153 -8.42 -8.16 -6.13
N ASN A 154 -8.18 -9.33 -5.52
CA ASN A 154 -8.82 -9.73 -4.27
C ASN A 154 -8.34 -8.86 -3.10
N ALA A 155 -7.02 -8.63 -3.00
CA ALA A 155 -6.43 -7.75 -1.99
C ALA A 155 -7.03 -6.33 -2.05
N LEU A 156 -7.02 -5.71 -3.24
CA LEU A 156 -7.50 -4.35 -3.47
C LEU A 156 -9.01 -4.18 -3.24
N ARG A 157 -9.79 -5.27 -3.20
CA ARG A 157 -11.22 -5.23 -2.86
C ARG A 157 -11.48 -5.34 -1.36
N LYS A 158 -10.56 -5.94 -0.60
CA LYS A 158 -10.70 -6.19 0.83
C LYS A 158 -10.00 -5.12 1.68
N VAL A 159 -8.89 -4.57 1.19
CA VAL A 159 -8.10 -3.55 1.88
C VAL A 159 -8.73 -2.16 1.72
N PRO A 160 -8.86 -1.37 2.80
CA PRO A 160 -9.32 0.01 2.72
C PRO A 160 -8.47 0.86 1.77
N ILE A 161 -9.10 1.77 1.02
CA ILE A 161 -8.38 2.58 0.02
C ILE A 161 -7.25 3.43 0.64
N SER A 162 -7.43 3.87 1.89
CA SER A 162 -6.46 4.63 2.69
C SER A 162 -5.16 3.88 2.96
N GLU A 163 -5.18 2.55 2.95
CA GLU A 163 -4.01 1.70 3.24
C GLU A 163 -3.53 0.96 1.98
N SER A 164 -4.32 0.97 0.91
CA SER A 164 -4.04 0.19 -0.31
C SER A 164 -3.01 0.80 -1.27
N GLU A 165 -2.47 1.98 -1.00
CA GLU A 165 -1.59 2.71 -1.95
C GLU A 165 -0.40 1.86 -2.40
N SER A 166 0.27 1.20 -1.46
CA SER A 166 1.40 0.32 -1.72
C SER A 166 1.03 -0.89 -2.59
N LEU A 167 -0.16 -1.47 -2.40
CA LEU A 167 -0.69 -2.55 -3.22
C LEU A 167 -0.98 -2.10 -4.65
N TRP A 168 -1.52 -0.88 -4.83
CA TRP A 168 -1.72 -0.30 -6.16
C TRP A 168 -0.39 -0.08 -6.88
N LEU A 169 0.60 0.49 -6.21
CA LEU A 169 1.94 0.70 -6.76
C LEU A 169 2.58 -0.64 -7.18
N MET A 170 2.48 -1.67 -6.32
CA MET A 170 2.96 -3.01 -6.65
C MET A 170 2.26 -3.58 -7.89
N ALA A 171 0.93 -3.46 -7.97
CA ALA A 171 0.16 -3.93 -9.13
C ALA A 171 0.57 -3.21 -10.41
N PHE A 172 0.65 -1.88 -10.38
CA PHE A 172 1.05 -1.10 -11.55
C PHE A 172 2.46 -1.45 -12.01
N ASN A 173 3.43 -1.54 -11.10
CA ASN A 173 4.80 -1.91 -11.42
C ASN A 173 4.90 -3.32 -12.02
N PHE A 174 4.20 -4.30 -11.44
CA PHE A 174 4.22 -5.68 -11.94
C PHE A 174 3.60 -5.80 -13.33
N PHE A 175 2.53 -5.06 -13.62
CA PHE A 175 1.81 -5.10 -14.91
C PHE A 175 2.19 -3.98 -15.89
N ALA A 176 3.28 -3.25 -15.66
CA ALA A 176 3.65 -2.07 -16.45
C ALA A 176 3.72 -2.34 -17.96
N HIS A 177 4.23 -3.52 -18.34
CA HIS A 177 4.39 -3.95 -19.73
C HIS A 177 3.21 -4.77 -20.26
N GLN A 178 2.19 -5.02 -19.45
CA GLN A 178 1.05 -5.86 -19.77
C GLN A 178 -0.23 -5.03 -19.94
N ARG A 179 -0.43 -4.52 -21.17
CA ARG A 179 -1.51 -3.56 -21.49
C ARG A 179 -2.89 -3.99 -21.00
N THR A 180 -3.24 -5.27 -21.19
CA THR A 180 -4.55 -5.83 -20.83
C THR A 180 -4.82 -5.78 -19.33
N TYR A 181 -3.83 -6.08 -18.50
CA TYR A 181 -3.95 -6.03 -17.05
C TYR A 181 -3.91 -4.59 -16.54
N LEU A 182 -3.07 -3.74 -17.13
CA LEU A 182 -3.03 -2.32 -16.82
C LEU A 182 -4.38 -1.65 -17.07
N ASP A 183 -5.03 -1.92 -18.21
CA ASP A 183 -6.38 -1.38 -18.48
C ASP A 183 -7.40 -1.86 -17.44
N LYS A 184 -7.36 -3.13 -17.04
CA LYS A 184 -8.23 -3.65 -15.97
C LYS A 184 -7.95 -2.96 -14.62
N LEU A 185 -6.70 -2.72 -14.26
CA LEU A 185 -6.34 -2.02 -13.02
C LEU A 185 -6.84 -0.57 -13.02
N VAL A 186 -6.74 0.13 -14.16
CA VAL A 186 -7.27 1.49 -14.31
C VAL A 186 -8.80 1.49 -14.18
N GLU A 187 -9.50 0.53 -14.78
CA GLU A 187 -10.96 0.40 -14.58
C GLU A 187 -11.31 0.12 -13.12
N MET A 188 -10.55 -0.75 -12.45
CA MET A 188 -10.76 -1.04 -11.04
C MET A 188 -10.55 0.20 -10.15
N SER A 189 -9.53 1.02 -10.41
CA SER A 189 -9.29 2.23 -9.61
C SER A 189 -10.41 3.27 -9.78
N ILE A 190 -10.95 3.42 -11.00
CA ILE A 190 -12.12 4.27 -11.26
C ILE A 190 -13.37 3.75 -10.53
N LEU A 191 -13.60 2.43 -10.54
CA LEU A 191 -14.72 1.80 -9.83
C LEU A 191 -14.59 1.88 -8.31
N SER A 192 -13.37 1.88 -7.78
CA SER A 192 -13.14 2.13 -6.34
C SER A 192 -13.41 3.60 -6.00
N ALA A 193 -13.06 4.52 -6.91
CA ALA A 193 -13.30 5.94 -6.71
C ALA A 193 -14.79 6.31 -6.67
N THR A 194 -15.63 5.67 -7.49
CA THR A 194 -17.08 5.91 -7.49
C THR A 194 -17.77 5.51 -6.18
N LYS A 195 -17.23 4.52 -5.47
CA LYS A 195 -17.80 3.99 -4.22
C LYS A 195 -17.46 4.83 -2.99
N SER A 196 -16.41 5.65 -3.06
CA SER A 196 -15.78 6.23 -1.86
C SER A 196 -16.22 7.67 -1.56
N HIS A 197 -17.36 8.13 -2.08
CA HIS A 197 -18.02 9.40 -1.75
C HIS A 197 -17.08 10.63 -1.57
N GLY A 198 -16.05 10.74 -2.41
CA GLY A 198 -15.17 11.91 -2.41
C GLY A 198 -14.09 11.95 -1.32
N SER A 199 -13.64 10.81 -0.77
CA SER A 199 -12.50 10.81 0.17
C SER A 199 -11.19 11.22 -0.51
N ASP A 200 -10.35 12.01 0.19
CA ASP A 200 -9.07 12.51 -0.35
C ASP A 200 -8.10 11.38 -0.74
N HIS A 201 -8.14 10.23 -0.05
CA HIS A 201 -7.30 9.06 -0.34
C HIS A 201 -7.55 8.51 -1.75
N VAL A 202 -8.79 8.55 -2.22
CA VAL A 202 -9.18 8.13 -3.58
C VAL A 202 -8.51 8.99 -4.63
N PHE A 203 -8.42 10.28 -4.36
CA PHE A 203 -7.91 11.25 -5.30
C PHE A 203 -6.38 11.28 -5.33
N SER A 204 -5.72 10.92 -4.23
CA SER A 204 -4.29 10.57 -4.23
C SER A 204 -4.03 9.39 -5.17
N LEU A 205 -4.78 8.30 -5.04
CA LEU A 205 -4.68 7.14 -5.93
C LEU A 205 -4.93 7.53 -7.40
N ALA A 206 -5.95 8.33 -7.68
CA ALA A 206 -6.25 8.79 -9.03
C ALA A 206 -5.08 9.57 -9.66
N SER A 207 -4.43 10.46 -8.89
CA SER A 207 -3.22 11.16 -9.32
C SER A 207 -2.09 10.17 -9.67
N THR A 208 -1.82 9.20 -8.79
CA THR A 208 -0.82 8.14 -9.01
C THR A 208 -1.10 7.32 -10.27
N VAL A 209 -2.35 6.90 -10.47
CA VAL A 209 -2.78 6.14 -11.66
C VAL A 209 -2.53 6.95 -12.93
N VAL A 210 -2.88 8.25 -12.93
CA VAL A 210 -2.71 9.11 -14.11
C VAL A 210 -1.22 9.32 -14.42
N LYS A 211 -0.38 9.57 -13.39
CA LYS A 211 1.08 9.68 -13.56
C LYS A 211 1.67 8.39 -14.14
N PHE A 212 1.25 7.23 -13.64
CA PHE A 212 1.69 5.95 -14.17
C PHE A 212 1.26 5.70 -15.63
N VAL A 213 0.03 6.06 -15.98
CA VAL A 213 -0.46 5.97 -17.38
C VAL A 213 0.29 6.94 -18.29
N LEU A 214 0.69 8.11 -17.79
CA LEU A 214 1.51 9.07 -18.54
C LEU A 214 2.87 8.45 -18.90
N GLU A 215 3.55 7.83 -17.92
CA GLU A 215 4.86 7.19 -18.12
C GLU A 215 4.79 5.99 -19.07
N THR A 216 3.74 5.17 -18.96
CA THR A 216 3.63 3.91 -19.71
C THR A 216 2.94 4.04 -21.07
N LYS A 217 1.97 4.94 -21.21
CA LYS A 217 1.08 5.06 -22.39
C LYS A 217 1.03 6.48 -22.98
N GLY A 218 1.77 7.43 -22.42
CA GLY A 218 1.90 8.79 -22.93
C GLY A 218 0.73 9.73 -22.61
N ALA A 219 0.92 11.00 -22.98
CA ALA A 219 0.04 12.11 -22.61
C ALA A 219 -1.42 11.95 -23.05
N HIS A 220 -1.66 11.44 -24.26
CA HIS A 220 -3.04 11.27 -24.77
C HIS A 220 -3.85 10.29 -23.91
N SER A 221 -3.23 9.18 -23.51
CA SER A 221 -3.85 8.17 -22.65
C SER A 221 -4.10 8.72 -21.25
N ALA A 222 -3.11 9.40 -20.67
CA ALA A 222 -3.24 10.05 -19.36
C ALA A 222 -4.39 11.07 -19.34
N ARG A 223 -4.52 11.88 -20.40
CA ARG A 223 -5.63 12.83 -20.59
C ARG A 223 -7.00 12.17 -20.61
N LYS A 224 -7.12 11.03 -21.27
CA LYS A 224 -8.38 10.26 -21.28
C LYS A 224 -8.72 9.77 -19.87
N ILE A 225 -7.74 9.31 -19.11
CA ILE A 225 -7.96 8.75 -17.77
C ILE A 225 -8.27 9.85 -16.74
N TYR A 226 -7.49 10.92 -16.65
CA TYR A 226 -7.79 11.97 -15.68
C TYR A 226 -9.13 12.64 -15.94
N LYS A 227 -9.55 12.79 -17.20
CA LYS A 227 -10.89 13.32 -17.53
C LYS A 227 -12.01 12.44 -17.00
N ARG A 228 -11.81 11.12 -16.96
CA ARG A 228 -12.78 10.18 -16.37
C ARG A 228 -12.85 10.33 -14.86
N PHE A 229 -11.70 10.51 -14.19
CA PHE A 229 -11.68 10.79 -12.75
C PHE A 229 -12.33 12.14 -12.42
N LEU A 230 -12.06 13.19 -13.22
CA LEU A 230 -12.68 14.51 -13.03
C LEU A 230 -14.18 14.54 -13.36
N ALA A 231 -14.68 13.58 -14.14
CA ALA A 231 -16.11 13.43 -14.41
C ALA A 231 -16.88 12.74 -13.26
N LEU A 232 -16.18 12.22 -12.25
CA LEU A 232 -16.80 11.70 -11.04
C LEU A 232 -17.39 12.84 -10.20
N PRO A 233 -18.48 12.60 -9.45
CA PRO A 233 -19.08 13.64 -8.61
C PRO A 233 -18.11 14.08 -7.50
N GLY A 234 -17.93 15.38 -7.35
CA GLY A 234 -17.09 15.99 -6.31
C GLY A 234 -15.59 15.67 -6.46
N PRO A 235 -14.95 15.95 -7.61
CA PRO A 235 -13.51 15.72 -7.77
C PRO A 235 -12.73 16.62 -6.82
N SER A 236 -11.80 16.07 -6.02
CA SER A 236 -11.08 16.89 -5.04
C SER A 236 -10.11 17.88 -5.67
N LEU A 237 -9.79 18.93 -4.91
CA LEU A 237 -8.76 19.89 -5.27
C LEU A 237 -7.39 19.22 -5.48
N VAL A 238 -7.08 18.15 -4.74
CA VAL A 238 -5.83 17.37 -4.90
C VAL A 238 -5.75 16.76 -6.29
N LEU A 239 -6.85 16.18 -6.80
CA LEU A 239 -6.90 15.65 -8.15
C LEU A 239 -6.70 16.75 -9.20
N TYR A 240 -7.36 17.90 -9.05
CA TYR A 240 -7.16 19.04 -9.95
C TYR A 240 -5.70 19.50 -9.95
N LYS A 241 -5.09 19.70 -8.77
CA LYS A 241 -3.68 20.10 -8.64
C LYS A 241 -2.75 19.10 -9.34
N GLY A 242 -2.97 17.79 -9.16
CA GLY A 242 -2.19 16.76 -9.84
C GLY A 242 -2.35 16.77 -11.37
N CYS A 243 -3.56 16.98 -11.89
CA CYS A 243 -3.79 17.09 -13.33
C CYS A 243 -3.13 18.35 -13.92
N ILE A 244 -3.19 19.47 -13.21
CA ILE A 244 -2.57 20.74 -13.60
C ILE A 244 -1.04 20.60 -13.63
N GLU A 245 -0.46 19.94 -12.64
CA GLU A 245 0.97 19.64 -12.59
C GLU A 245 1.41 18.84 -13.84
N ILE A 246 0.64 17.80 -14.20
CA ILE A 246 0.90 16.99 -15.39
C ILE A 246 0.88 17.85 -16.66
N GLU A 247 -0.16 18.67 -16.86
CA GLU A 247 -0.24 19.52 -18.05
C GLU A 247 0.88 20.56 -18.08
N THR A 248 1.26 21.11 -16.93
CA THR A 248 2.38 22.07 -16.82
C THR A 248 3.73 21.43 -17.18
N ASN A 249 3.96 20.19 -16.74
CA ASN A 249 5.14 19.42 -17.12
C ASN A 249 5.14 19.09 -18.61
N LEU A 250 3.98 18.77 -19.19
CA LEU A 250 3.82 18.53 -20.62
C LEU A 250 4.13 19.77 -21.47
N ILE A 251 3.75 20.97 -21.02
CA ILE A 251 4.11 22.23 -21.70
C ILE A 251 5.65 22.37 -21.76
N SER A 252 6.33 22.06 -20.66
CA SER A 252 7.78 22.20 -20.55
C SER A 252 8.54 21.30 -21.53
N VAL A 253 7.97 20.14 -21.89
CA VAL A 253 8.52 19.21 -22.89
C VAL A 253 7.99 19.45 -24.32
N GLY A 254 7.25 20.55 -24.53
CA GLY A 254 6.84 21.02 -25.86
C GLY A 254 5.46 20.54 -26.33
N ASP A 255 4.60 20.03 -25.45
CA ASP A 255 3.22 19.68 -25.81
C ASP A 255 2.40 20.95 -26.11
N LYS A 256 1.81 20.99 -27.31
CA LYS A 256 1.09 22.16 -27.83
C LYS A 256 -0.27 22.37 -27.17
N ASP A 257 -0.87 21.33 -26.63
CA ASP A 257 -2.20 21.37 -26.03
C ASP A 257 -2.17 21.64 -24.53
N GLY A 258 -0.99 21.52 -23.89
CA GLY A 258 -0.81 21.57 -22.45
C GLY A 258 -1.36 22.86 -21.83
N LEU A 259 -1.08 24.03 -22.41
CA LEU A 259 -1.58 25.31 -21.90
C LEU A 259 -3.11 25.41 -21.99
N SER A 260 -3.69 24.95 -23.09
CA SER A 260 -5.15 24.93 -23.29
C SER A 260 -5.84 24.00 -22.30
N ASN A 261 -5.26 22.83 -22.03
CA ASN A 261 -5.79 21.88 -21.06
C ASN A 261 -5.61 22.38 -19.61
N ALA A 262 -4.46 22.97 -19.28
CA ALA A 262 -4.21 23.57 -17.97
C ALA A 262 -5.22 24.67 -17.65
N ARG A 263 -5.52 25.57 -18.60
CA ARG A 263 -6.58 26.58 -18.46
C ARG A 263 -7.94 25.99 -18.13
N LYS A 264 -8.36 24.96 -18.87
CA LYS A 264 -9.63 24.26 -18.63
C LYS A 264 -9.68 23.60 -17.24
N LEU A 265 -8.56 23.03 -16.80
CA LEU A 265 -8.44 22.44 -15.47
C LEU A 265 -8.54 23.50 -14.38
N TYR A 266 -7.82 24.62 -14.51
CA TYR A 266 -7.93 25.74 -13.59
C TYR A 266 -9.35 26.33 -13.56
N ASP A 267 -9.97 26.57 -14.72
CA ASP A 267 -11.34 27.08 -14.80
C ASP A 267 -12.35 26.15 -14.11
N SER A 268 -12.19 24.83 -14.28
CA SER A 268 -13.02 23.83 -13.60
C SER A 268 -12.76 23.80 -12.09
N ALA A 269 -11.49 23.91 -11.68
CA ALA A 269 -11.09 23.90 -10.28
C ALA A 269 -11.64 25.15 -9.56
N VAL A 270 -11.48 26.35 -10.12
CA VAL A 270 -11.98 27.60 -9.48
C VAL A 270 -13.50 27.70 -9.49
N ALA A 271 -14.19 27.01 -10.40
CA ALA A 271 -15.65 26.92 -10.35
C ALA A 271 -16.14 26.16 -9.10
N SER A 272 -15.37 25.18 -8.63
CA SER A 272 -15.70 24.35 -7.46
C SER A 272 -15.03 24.82 -6.16
N TYR A 273 -13.81 25.37 -6.27
CA TYR A 273 -12.92 25.74 -5.17
C TYR A 273 -12.49 27.21 -5.24
N GLY A 274 -13.35 28.09 -5.76
CA GLY A 274 -13.01 29.50 -6.04
C GLY A 274 -12.66 30.36 -4.82
N GLN A 275 -12.81 29.83 -3.59
CA GLN A 275 -12.37 30.49 -2.36
C GLN A 275 -10.90 30.19 -2.02
N ASP A 276 -10.26 29.24 -2.72
CA ASP A 276 -8.85 28.91 -2.52
C ASP A 276 -7.95 29.97 -3.17
N VAL A 277 -7.29 30.77 -2.34
CA VAL A 277 -6.40 31.87 -2.78
C VAL A 277 -5.16 31.34 -3.51
N GLU A 278 -4.62 30.20 -3.08
CA GLU A 278 -3.42 29.60 -3.66
C GLU A 278 -3.69 29.13 -5.10
N LEU A 279 -4.87 28.54 -5.34
CA LEU A 279 -5.33 28.13 -6.66
C LEU A 279 -5.35 29.31 -7.64
N TRP A 280 -5.87 30.47 -7.22
CA TRP A 280 -5.87 31.69 -8.04
C TRP A 280 -4.47 32.23 -8.29
N LYS A 281 -3.59 32.24 -7.27
CA LYS A 281 -2.19 32.67 -7.41
C LYS A 281 -1.45 31.80 -8.42
N ASN A 282 -1.65 30.49 -8.34
CA ASN A 282 -1.04 29.54 -9.26
C ASN A 282 -1.57 29.71 -10.69
N TYR A 283 -2.87 29.98 -10.86
CA TYR A 283 -3.45 30.25 -12.18
C TYR A 283 -2.86 31.54 -12.78
N TYR A 284 -2.80 32.63 -12.01
CA TYR A 284 -2.19 33.87 -12.48
C TYR A 284 -0.70 33.69 -12.83
N SER A 285 0.04 32.94 -12.01
CA SER A 285 1.45 32.59 -12.26
C SER A 285 1.64 31.81 -13.57
N LEU A 286 0.73 30.89 -13.90
CA LEU A 286 0.74 30.20 -15.19
C LEU A 286 0.55 31.19 -16.35
N GLU A 287 -0.47 32.05 -16.28
CA GLU A 287 -0.79 32.99 -17.36
C GLU A 287 0.28 34.05 -17.58
N THR A 288 0.93 34.52 -16.52
CA THR A 288 2.05 35.46 -16.63
C THR A 288 3.29 34.83 -17.27
N LYS A 289 3.56 33.55 -17.01
CA LYS A 289 4.73 32.86 -17.56
C LYS A 289 4.53 32.34 -18.98
N LEU A 290 3.33 31.86 -19.30
CA LEU A 290 3.05 31.09 -20.52
C LEU A 290 1.89 31.65 -21.36
N GLY A 291 1.11 32.58 -20.81
CA GLY A 291 -0.03 33.21 -21.46
C GLY A 291 0.28 34.60 -22.00
N THR A 292 -0.71 35.49 -21.97
CA THR A 292 -0.58 36.89 -22.36
C THR A 292 -0.90 37.81 -21.20
N SER A 293 -0.50 39.09 -21.28
CA SER A 293 -0.88 40.08 -20.28
C SER A 293 -2.40 40.22 -20.14
N GLU A 294 -3.15 40.07 -21.24
CA GLU A 294 -4.61 40.11 -21.24
C GLU A 294 -5.23 38.93 -20.48
N THR A 295 -4.73 37.71 -20.70
CA THR A 295 -5.24 36.52 -20.00
C THR A 295 -4.88 36.55 -18.51
N ALA A 296 -3.67 37.00 -18.17
CA ALA A 296 -3.26 37.19 -16.78
C ALA A 296 -4.13 38.23 -16.05
N ASN A 297 -4.38 39.39 -16.67
CA ASN A 297 -5.29 40.40 -16.14
C ASN A 297 -6.72 39.86 -15.99
N GLY A 298 -7.19 39.06 -16.94
CA GLY A 298 -8.48 38.39 -16.86
C GLY A 298 -8.61 37.49 -15.63
N VAL A 299 -7.58 36.69 -15.33
CA VAL A 299 -7.54 35.85 -14.11
C VAL A 299 -7.50 36.70 -12.85
N TYR A 300 -6.68 37.76 -12.82
CA TYR A 300 -6.59 38.68 -11.66
C TYR A 300 -7.96 39.29 -11.29
N TRP A 301 -8.68 39.84 -12.27
CA TRP A 301 -9.99 40.45 -12.01
C TRP A 301 -11.04 39.44 -11.58
N ARG A 302 -11.02 38.23 -12.16
CA ARG A 302 -11.89 37.13 -11.74
C ARG A 302 -11.63 36.72 -10.29
N ALA A 303 -10.35 36.57 -9.90
CA ALA A 303 -9.95 36.23 -8.55
C ALA A 303 -10.42 37.29 -7.55
N ARG A 304 -10.13 38.58 -7.81
CA ARG A 304 -10.55 39.71 -6.96
C ARG A 304 -12.06 39.75 -6.74
N LYS A 305 -12.84 39.50 -7.80
CA LYS A 305 -14.31 39.44 -7.72
C LYS A 305 -14.81 38.26 -6.89
N THR A 306 -14.17 37.10 -7.00
CA THR A 306 -14.61 35.85 -6.34
C THR A 306 -14.22 35.82 -4.86
N LEU A 307 -13.07 36.42 -4.52
CA LEU A 307 -12.50 36.47 -3.17
C LEU A 307 -12.96 37.70 -2.36
N ASN A 308 -13.96 38.46 -2.84
CA ASN A 308 -14.47 39.68 -2.19
C ASN A 308 -13.36 40.67 -1.78
N GLU A 309 -12.40 40.92 -2.67
CA GLU A 309 -11.26 41.81 -2.41
C GLU A 309 -10.40 41.41 -1.18
N SER A 310 -10.29 40.10 -0.88
CA SER A 310 -9.41 39.66 0.20
C SER A 310 -7.98 40.18 -0.01
N ALA A 311 -7.41 40.77 1.05
CA ALA A 311 -6.05 41.31 1.04
C ALA A 311 -4.99 40.22 0.82
N ASP A 312 -5.36 38.94 0.92
CA ASP A 312 -4.47 37.80 0.75
C ASP A 312 -4.14 37.50 -0.73
N PHE A 313 -4.92 38.04 -1.67
CA PHE A 313 -4.65 37.97 -3.12
C PHE A 313 -3.88 39.22 -3.59
N ILE A 314 -2.67 39.39 -3.07
CA ILE A 314 -1.66 40.30 -3.63
C ILE A 314 -0.72 39.45 -4.49
N VAL A 315 -0.59 39.81 -5.77
CA VAL A 315 0.20 39.09 -6.78
C VAL A 315 1.07 40.08 -7.55
#